data_AF-A0A965ZUV8-F1
#
_entry.id   AF-A0A965ZUV8-F1
#
_cell.length_a   1.000
_cell.length_b   1.000
_cell.length_c   1.000
_cell.angle_alpha   90.00
_cell.angle_beta   90.00
_cell.angle_gamma   90.00
#
_symmetry.space_group_name_H-M   'P 1'
#
loop_
_entity.id
_entity.type
_entity.pdbx_description
1 polymer ?
#
loop_
_entity_poly.entity_id
_entity_poly.type
_entity_poly.pdbx_seq_one_letter_code
_entity_poly.pdbx_strand_id
1 'polypeptide(L)'
;MKSLKTLMQEQLPEGGIAVPYGRNSHMEVVEVATGRVWMSLDPASQQEYDQLLEEMDDSLRGVGVGDASMDAALFRHSPDGEGEPVREREICGRRFINVAIPGEPTVHPGGMMQIMVNKSHVVGYEAGRTLTIMSMPEGDFVEVVGTAEHDEELPLPEGANLRTIELQEPCIVALPSPTTTFFHFSFDYGLRSFQGPVSLP
;
A
#
# COMPACT_ATOMS: atom_id res chain seq x y z
N MET A 1 -9.29 15.86 20.89
CA MET A 1 -8.90 14.80 19.93
C MET A 1 -7.77 15.33 19.06
N LYS A 2 -6.70 14.54 18.84
CA LYS A 2 -5.60 14.94 17.93
C LYS A 2 -6.08 14.78 16.48
N SER A 3 -5.59 15.62 15.56
CA SER A 3 -5.86 15.44 14.12
C SER A 3 -5.05 14.28 13.55
N LEU A 4 -5.50 13.71 12.44
CA LEU A 4 -4.75 12.65 11.75
C LEU A 4 -3.33 13.10 11.42
N LYS A 5 -3.16 14.32 10.91
CA LYS A 5 -1.85 14.89 10.59
C LYS A 5 -0.89 14.89 11.79
N THR A 6 -1.38 15.27 12.99
CA THR A 6 -0.56 15.22 14.20
C THR A 6 -0.20 13.79 14.58
N LEU A 7 -1.16 12.87 14.51
CA LEU A 7 -0.91 11.45 14.80
C LEU A 7 0.12 10.84 13.83
N MET A 8 0.02 11.12 12.54
CA MET A 8 0.98 10.66 11.52
C MET A 8 2.37 11.24 11.78
N GLN A 9 2.48 12.52 12.15
CA GLN A 9 3.78 13.13 12.46
C GLN A 9 4.47 12.46 13.66
N GLU A 10 3.72 12.00 14.65
CA GLU A 10 4.24 11.25 15.80
C GLU A 10 4.76 9.86 15.42
N GLN A 11 4.34 9.34 14.26
CA GLN A 11 4.78 8.05 13.71
C GLN A 11 5.97 8.18 12.75
N LEU A 12 6.40 9.41 12.42
CA LEU A 12 7.45 9.67 11.45
C LEU A 12 8.82 9.81 12.17
N PRO A 13 9.69 8.78 12.10
CA PRO A 13 11.04 8.89 12.66
C PRO A 13 11.91 9.82 11.81
N GLU A 14 13.08 10.19 12.35
CA GLU A 14 14.13 10.84 11.57
C GLU A 14 14.51 9.96 10.36
N GLY A 15 14.59 10.55 9.17
CA GLY A 15 14.84 9.82 7.92
C GLY A 15 13.65 9.06 7.35
N GLY A 16 12.51 9.01 8.06
CA GLY A 16 11.25 8.53 7.50
C GLY A 16 10.68 9.48 6.45
N ILE A 17 9.83 8.96 5.56
CA ILE A 17 9.18 9.76 4.51
C ILE A 17 7.66 9.65 4.63
N ALA A 18 7.00 10.80 4.78
CA ALA A 18 5.55 10.92 4.64
C ALA A 18 5.18 11.09 3.17
N VAL A 19 4.18 10.34 2.73
CA VAL A 19 3.58 10.46 1.39
C VAL A 19 2.68 11.71 1.38
N PRO A 20 2.58 12.44 0.24
CA PRO A 20 1.65 13.55 0.10
C PRO A 20 0.23 13.18 0.57
N TYR A 21 -0.35 14.05 1.39
CA TYR A 21 -1.64 13.80 2.03
C TYR A 21 -2.78 13.64 1.01
N GLY A 22 -3.73 12.76 1.33
CA GLY A 22 -4.90 12.48 0.51
C GLY A 22 -4.86 11.10 -0.15
N ARG A 23 -5.99 10.73 -0.75
CA ARG A 23 -6.23 9.47 -1.45
C ARG A 23 -5.78 9.56 -2.90
N ASN A 24 -4.49 9.82 -3.10
CA ASN A 24 -3.89 9.99 -4.42
C ASN A 24 -3.44 8.65 -5.00
N SER A 25 -3.32 8.62 -6.32
CA SER A 25 -2.75 7.49 -7.05
C SER A 25 -1.22 7.58 -7.08
N HIS A 26 -0.53 6.48 -6.84
CA HIS A 26 0.93 6.39 -6.89
C HIS A 26 1.35 5.24 -7.81
N MET A 27 2.47 5.41 -8.52
CA MET A 27 3.01 4.39 -9.40
C MET A 27 4.14 3.61 -8.72
N GLU A 28 4.23 2.32 -9.03
CA GLU A 28 5.28 1.44 -8.53
C GLU A 28 6.04 0.77 -9.68
N VAL A 29 7.36 0.63 -9.47
CA VAL A 29 8.27 -0.13 -10.31
C VAL A 29 9.12 -1.05 -9.44
N VAL A 30 9.62 -2.14 -10.01
CA VAL A 30 10.50 -3.09 -9.31
C VAL A 30 11.87 -3.13 -9.97
N GLU A 31 12.93 -3.07 -9.17
CA GLU A 31 14.31 -3.30 -9.60
C GLU A 31 14.55 -4.79 -9.80
N VAL A 32 14.82 -5.20 -11.04
CA VAL A 32 14.90 -6.62 -11.44
C VAL A 32 16.00 -7.36 -10.68
N ALA A 33 17.15 -6.72 -10.47
CA ALA A 33 18.31 -7.35 -9.85
C ALA A 33 18.10 -7.68 -8.36
N THR A 34 17.26 -6.93 -7.66
CA THR A 34 17.12 -7.00 -6.20
C THR A 34 15.71 -7.32 -5.73
N GLY A 35 14.71 -7.21 -6.60
CA GLY A 35 13.30 -7.28 -6.24
C GLY A 35 12.79 -6.07 -5.47
N ARG A 36 13.58 -5.01 -5.29
CA ARG A 36 13.14 -3.82 -4.56
C ARG A 36 12.06 -3.07 -5.31
N VAL A 37 10.95 -2.81 -4.61
CA VAL A 37 9.87 -1.96 -5.11
C VAL A 37 10.15 -0.51 -4.77
N TRP A 38 10.00 0.33 -5.77
CA TRP A 38 10.16 1.77 -5.74
C TRP A 38 8.81 2.40 -6.07
N MET A 39 8.31 3.25 -5.18
CA MET A 39 7.05 3.97 -5.36
C MET A 39 7.32 5.44 -5.63
N SER A 40 6.58 6.07 -6.56
CA SER A 40 6.68 7.50 -6.79
C SER A 40 6.25 8.27 -5.55
N LEU A 41 7.04 9.25 -5.13
CA LEU A 41 6.67 10.07 -3.98
C LEU A 41 5.52 11.01 -4.33
N ASP A 42 5.59 11.63 -5.51
CA ASP A 42 4.51 12.48 -6.01
C ASP A 42 3.39 11.64 -6.64
N PRO A 43 2.13 12.12 -6.58
CA PRO A 43 1.02 11.50 -7.29
C PRO A 43 1.29 11.28 -8.78
N ALA A 44 0.62 10.29 -9.32
CA ALA A 44 0.85 9.78 -10.65
C ALA A 44 -0.46 9.32 -11.30
N SER A 45 -0.71 9.78 -12.52
CA SER A 45 -1.78 9.27 -13.37
C SER A 45 -1.34 8.03 -14.16
N GLN A 46 -2.31 7.28 -14.68
CA GLN A 46 -2.04 6.16 -15.59
C GLN A 46 -1.26 6.61 -16.83
N GLN A 47 -1.56 7.79 -17.39
CA GLN A 47 -0.85 8.31 -18.55
C GLN A 47 0.64 8.56 -18.26
N GLU A 48 0.95 9.13 -17.09
CA GLU A 48 2.35 9.36 -16.67
C GLU A 48 3.08 8.05 -16.42
N TYR A 49 2.36 7.03 -15.93
CA TYR A 49 2.92 5.69 -15.78
C TYR A 49 3.19 5.03 -17.13
N ASP A 50 2.27 5.12 -18.09
CA ASP A 50 2.48 4.58 -19.43
C ASP A 50 3.69 5.23 -20.12
N GLN A 51 3.85 6.56 -19.97
CA GLN A 51 5.04 7.27 -20.44
C GLN A 51 6.32 6.80 -19.73
N LEU A 52 6.26 6.59 -18.41
CA LEU A 52 7.39 6.08 -17.66
C LEU A 52 7.85 4.72 -18.23
N LEU A 53 6.92 3.82 -18.55
CA LEU A 53 7.25 2.49 -19.09
C LEU A 53 7.98 2.56 -20.43
N GLU A 54 7.74 3.58 -21.24
CA GLU A 54 8.45 3.80 -22.51
C GLU A 54 9.90 4.31 -22.31
N GLU A 55 10.16 5.01 -21.22
CA GLU A 55 11.46 5.64 -20.92
C GLU A 55 12.37 4.77 -20.05
N MET A 56 11.81 3.80 -19.32
CA MET A 56 12.55 2.91 -18.43
C MET A 56 13.47 1.94 -19.19
N ASP A 57 14.64 1.66 -18.60
CA ASP A 57 15.51 0.58 -19.07
C ASP A 57 15.12 -0.79 -18.46
N ASP A 58 15.69 -1.86 -19.01
CA ASP A 58 15.40 -3.25 -18.64
C ASP A 58 15.82 -3.64 -17.20
N SER A 59 16.53 -2.76 -16.46
CA SER A 59 16.85 -3.00 -15.05
C SER A 59 15.65 -2.82 -14.13
N LEU A 60 14.58 -2.20 -14.64
CA LEU A 60 13.34 -1.97 -13.92
C LEU A 60 12.16 -2.62 -14.66
N ARG A 61 11.12 -2.97 -13.92
CA ARG A 61 9.85 -3.45 -14.48
C ARG A 61 8.69 -2.70 -13.83
N GLY A 62 7.70 -2.34 -14.64
CA GLY A 62 6.45 -1.77 -14.14
C GLY A 62 5.70 -2.72 -13.20
N VAL A 63 5.21 -2.19 -12.07
CA VAL A 63 4.25 -2.89 -11.20
C VAL A 63 2.83 -2.42 -11.50
N GLY A 64 2.56 -1.12 -11.37
CA GLY A 64 1.27 -0.52 -11.73
C GLY A 64 1.06 0.84 -11.08
N VAL A 65 -0.16 1.38 -11.22
CA VAL A 65 -0.66 2.53 -10.49
C VAL A 65 -1.72 2.06 -9.50
N GLY A 66 -1.62 2.49 -8.24
CA GLY A 66 -2.56 2.12 -7.19
C GLY A 66 -3.20 3.36 -6.55
N ASP A 67 -4.52 3.33 -6.39
CA ASP A 67 -5.28 4.38 -5.69
C ASP A 67 -5.27 4.14 -4.18
N ALA A 68 -4.75 5.08 -3.42
CA ALA A 68 -4.74 4.99 -1.96
C ALA A 68 -6.16 4.98 -1.37
N SER A 69 -6.51 3.95 -0.57
CA SER A 69 -7.76 3.93 0.21
C SER A 69 -7.65 4.77 1.50
N MET A 70 -6.43 4.95 1.99
CA MET A 70 -6.06 5.72 3.18
C MET A 70 -5.88 7.22 2.90
N ASP A 71 -6.16 8.05 3.92
CA ASP A 71 -6.03 9.51 3.81
C ASP A 71 -4.58 10.00 4.02
N ALA A 72 -3.76 9.19 4.68
CA ALA A 72 -2.34 9.47 4.89
C ALA A 72 -1.52 8.18 4.89
N ALA A 73 -0.25 8.28 4.48
CA ALA A 73 0.70 7.18 4.55
C ALA A 73 2.11 7.70 4.85
N LEU A 74 2.92 6.86 5.48
CA LEU A 74 4.36 7.08 5.63
C LEU A 74 5.13 5.77 5.63
N PHE A 75 6.41 5.88 5.28
CA PHE A 75 7.39 4.81 5.40
C PHE A 75 8.43 5.22 6.43
N ARG A 76 8.62 4.40 7.46
CA ARG A 76 9.55 4.70 8.56
C ARG A 76 11.01 4.49 8.15
N HIS A 77 11.26 3.47 7.35
CA HIS A 77 12.56 3.13 6.77
C HIS A 77 12.34 2.21 5.56
N SER A 78 13.36 2.07 4.72
CA SER A 78 13.33 1.07 3.65
C SER A 78 13.39 -0.36 4.20
N PRO A 79 12.95 -1.36 3.42
CA PRO A 79 13.16 -2.77 3.73
C PRO A 79 14.63 -3.07 4.04
N ASP A 80 14.86 -3.86 5.09
CA ASP A 80 16.19 -4.22 5.62
C ASP A 80 17.07 -3.01 5.97
N GLY A 81 16.45 -1.88 6.32
CA GLY A 81 17.12 -0.62 6.67
C GLY A 81 16.62 -0.03 7.97
N GLU A 82 16.25 -0.85 8.96
CA GLU A 82 15.81 -0.34 10.26
C GLU A 82 16.89 0.57 10.88
N GLY A 83 16.48 1.77 11.32
CA GLY A 83 17.39 2.79 11.85
C GLY A 83 18.08 3.65 10.79
N GLU A 84 17.93 3.34 9.49
CA GLU A 84 18.47 4.12 8.38
C GLU A 84 17.37 4.93 7.68
N PRO A 85 17.72 6.08 7.06
CA PRO A 85 16.77 6.82 6.25
C PRO A 85 16.15 5.98 5.12
N VAL A 86 14.92 6.30 4.75
CA VAL A 86 14.28 5.72 3.57
C VAL A 86 15.14 6.03 2.34
N ARG A 87 15.47 4.99 1.57
CA ARG A 87 16.27 5.12 0.35
C ARG A 87 15.44 5.79 -0.71
N GLU A 88 16.09 6.69 -1.43
CA GLU A 88 15.49 7.46 -2.51
C GLU A 88 16.30 7.31 -3.78
N ARG A 89 15.63 7.47 -4.92
CA ARG A 89 16.27 7.48 -6.23
C ARG A 89 15.43 8.27 -7.22
N GLU A 90 16.09 8.88 -8.20
CA GLU A 90 15.43 9.43 -9.38
C GLU A 90 15.29 8.35 -10.47
N ILE A 91 14.09 8.20 -11.02
CA ILE A 91 13.79 7.30 -12.13
C ILE A 91 13.03 8.14 -13.16
N CYS A 92 13.61 8.29 -14.35
CA CYS A 92 13.06 9.10 -15.45
C CYS A 92 12.60 10.51 -15.01
N GLY A 93 13.45 11.22 -14.26
CA GLY A 93 13.16 12.58 -13.78
C GLY A 93 12.13 12.68 -12.65
N ARG A 94 11.66 11.55 -12.10
CA ARG A 94 10.72 11.51 -10.97
C ARG A 94 11.39 10.95 -9.73
N ARG A 95 10.97 11.43 -8.56
CA ARG A 95 11.46 10.98 -7.26
C ARG A 95 10.72 9.73 -6.81
N PHE A 96 11.47 8.68 -6.50
CA PHE A 96 10.97 7.41 -5.98
C PHE A 96 11.58 7.08 -4.63
N ILE A 97 10.83 6.36 -3.81
CA ILE A 97 11.25 5.86 -2.50
C ILE A 97 11.18 4.34 -2.47
N ASN A 98 12.16 3.68 -1.84
CA ASN A 98 12.15 2.22 -1.71
C ASN A 98 11.23 1.80 -0.56
N VAL A 99 10.08 1.23 -0.93
CA VAL A 99 8.96 0.97 -0.02
C VAL A 99 8.82 -0.49 0.39
N ALA A 100 9.26 -1.42 -0.45
CA ALA A 100 8.99 -2.84 -0.24
C ALA A 100 10.03 -3.78 -0.87
N ILE A 101 10.14 -4.97 -0.30
CA ILE A 101 10.68 -6.17 -0.94
C ILE A 101 9.59 -7.25 -0.84
N PRO A 102 8.98 -7.67 -1.96
CA PRO A 102 7.96 -8.71 -1.96
C PRO A 102 8.61 -10.10 -1.85
N GLY A 103 7.95 -11.01 -1.14
CA GLY A 103 8.29 -12.43 -1.09
C GLY A 103 7.74 -13.22 -2.27
N GLU A 104 7.58 -14.53 -2.10
CA GLU A 104 6.95 -15.37 -3.11
C GLU A 104 5.41 -15.29 -3.02
N PRO A 105 4.68 -15.09 -4.14
CA PRO A 105 3.24 -15.04 -4.12
C PRO A 105 2.61 -16.43 -4.07
N THR A 106 1.49 -16.54 -3.37
CA THR A 106 0.54 -17.65 -3.47
C THR A 106 -0.74 -17.14 -4.12
N VAL A 107 -1.26 -17.83 -5.13
CA VAL A 107 -2.50 -17.43 -5.82
C VAL A 107 -3.63 -18.33 -5.36
N HIS A 108 -4.66 -17.74 -4.77
CA HIS A 108 -5.86 -18.43 -4.32
C HIS A 108 -6.81 -18.71 -5.50
N PRO A 109 -7.74 -19.69 -5.37
CA PRO A 109 -8.82 -19.85 -6.33
C PRO A 109 -9.56 -18.53 -6.58
N GLY A 110 -9.79 -18.20 -7.85
CA GLY A 110 -10.38 -16.92 -8.27
C GLY A 110 -9.38 -15.78 -8.49
N GLY A 111 -8.09 -15.98 -8.19
CA GLY A 111 -7.02 -15.09 -8.64
C GLY A 111 -6.52 -14.08 -7.61
N MET A 112 -7.08 -14.06 -6.39
CA MET A 112 -6.54 -13.26 -5.29
C MET A 112 -5.13 -13.76 -4.92
N MET A 113 -4.15 -12.88 -5.04
CA MET A 113 -2.76 -13.16 -4.72
C MET A 113 -2.48 -12.79 -3.27
N GLN A 114 -1.86 -13.69 -2.52
CA GLN A 114 -1.35 -13.45 -1.17
C GLN A 114 0.18 -13.44 -1.21
N ILE A 115 0.79 -12.47 -0.55
CA ILE A 115 2.24 -12.31 -0.53
C ILE A 115 2.71 -11.67 0.76
N MET A 116 3.83 -12.16 1.32
CA MET A 116 4.52 -11.49 2.42
C MET A 116 5.36 -10.35 1.85
N VAL A 117 5.20 -9.14 2.37
CA VAL A 117 5.92 -7.95 1.90
C VAL A 117 6.72 -7.36 3.05
N ASN A 118 8.03 -7.30 2.90
CA ASN A 118 8.90 -6.59 3.84
C ASN A 118 8.76 -5.09 3.56
N LYS A 119 8.12 -4.34 4.48
CA LYS A 119 7.88 -2.90 4.39
C LYS A 119 7.59 -2.31 5.77
N SER A 120 8.09 -1.11 6.04
CA SER A 120 7.85 -0.39 7.29
C SER A 120 6.85 0.73 7.06
N HIS A 121 5.56 0.38 7.00
CA HIS A 121 4.49 1.23 6.49
C HIS A 121 3.45 1.53 7.56
N VAL A 122 3.04 2.80 7.64
CA VAL A 122 1.95 3.26 8.50
C VAL A 122 0.94 3.97 7.63
N VAL A 123 -0.33 3.59 7.78
CA VAL A 123 -1.45 4.23 7.10
C VAL A 123 -2.35 4.92 8.12
N GLY A 124 -3.02 5.98 7.67
CA GLY A 124 -3.88 6.81 8.48
C GLY A 124 -5.22 7.07 7.80
N TYR A 125 -6.29 7.06 8.59
CA TYR A 125 -7.65 7.30 8.13
C TYR A 125 -8.31 8.37 9.01
N GLU A 126 -9.02 9.31 8.37
CA GLU A 126 -9.74 10.36 9.09
C GLU A 126 -10.96 9.83 9.84
N ALA A 127 -11.43 10.59 10.83
CA ALA A 127 -12.74 10.33 11.42
C ALA A 127 -13.85 10.47 10.36
N GLY A 128 -14.94 9.70 10.52
CA GLY A 128 -16.05 9.63 9.59
C GLY A 128 -15.79 8.75 8.37
N ARG A 129 -14.59 8.17 8.23
CA ARG A 129 -14.32 7.19 7.16
C ARG A 129 -15.01 5.87 7.47
N THR A 130 -15.58 5.27 6.42
CA THR A 130 -15.96 3.86 6.41
C THR A 130 -14.81 3.08 5.77
N LEU A 131 -14.25 2.12 6.51
CA LEU A 131 -13.17 1.26 6.03
C LEU A 131 -13.72 -0.09 5.62
N THR A 132 -13.24 -0.64 4.51
CA THR A 132 -13.47 -2.04 4.12
C THR A 132 -12.37 -2.91 4.71
N ILE A 133 -12.78 -3.92 5.47
CA ILE A 133 -11.91 -4.86 6.17
C ILE A 133 -12.17 -6.25 5.63
N MET A 134 -11.11 -6.95 5.24
CA MET A 134 -11.17 -8.39 4.99
C MET A 134 -10.86 -9.12 6.29
N SER A 135 -11.84 -9.84 6.81
CA SER A 135 -11.71 -10.65 8.03
C SER A 135 -11.47 -12.11 7.68
N MET A 136 -10.43 -12.69 8.26
CA MET A 136 -10.07 -14.11 8.12
C MET A 136 -9.84 -14.73 9.51
N PRO A 137 -9.80 -16.07 9.64
CA PRO A 137 -9.50 -16.74 10.92
C PRO A 137 -8.18 -16.29 11.57
N GLU A 138 -7.19 -15.91 10.78
CA GLU A 138 -5.88 -15.43 11.22
C GLU A 138 -5.85 -13.95 11.63
N GLY A 139 -6.89 -13.18 11.31
CA GLY A 139 -7.01 -11.77 11.68
C GLY A 139 -7.66 -10.88 10.62
N ASP A 140 -7.62 -9.58 10.88
CA ASP A 140 -8.22 -8.56 10.02
C ASP A 140 -7.19 -7.87 9.15
N PHE A 141 -7.56 -7.60 7.89
CA PHE A 141 -6.73 -6.96 6.89
C PHE A 141 -7.44 -5.70 6.39
N VAL A 142 -6.79 -4.56 6.56
CA VAL A 142 -7.36 -3.26 6.16
C VAL A 142 -7.10 -3.01 4.68
N GLU A 143 -8.07 -2.44 3.97
CA GLU A 143 -7.84 -1.98 2.60
C GLU A 143 -6.85 -0.82 2.56
N VAL A 144 -5.81 -0.95 1.73
CA VAL A 144 -4.78 0.07 1.51
C VAL A 144 -4.83 0.61 0.09
N VAL A 145 -5.25 -0.20 -0.89
CA VAL A 145 -5.38 0.21 -2.29
C VAL A 145 -6.76 -0.18 -2.83
N GLY A 146 -7.40 0.74 -3.54
CA GLY A 146 -8.66 0.54 -4.24
C GLY A 146 -9.89 1.16 -3.56
N THR A 147 -11.08 0.72 -3.99
CA THR A 147 -12.37 1.24 -3.53
C THR A 147 -13.38 0.12 -3.28
N ALA A 148 -14.37 0.40 -2.43
CA ALA A 148 -15.41 -0.56 -2.03
C ALA A 148 -16.51 -0.80 -3.08
N GLU A 149 -16.45 -0.17 -4.26
CA GLU A 149 -17.57 -0.15 -5.22
C GLU A 149 -17.92 -1.54 -5.77
N HIS A 150 -16.97 -2.48 -5.76
CA HIS A 150 -17.10 -3.83 -6.33
C HIS A 150 -16.81 -4.94 -5.30
N ASP A 151 -17.09 -4.70 -4.02
CA ASP A 151 -16.82 -5.66 -2.94
C ASP A 151 -17.52 -7.01 -3.15
N GLU A 152 -18.71 -7.03 -3.74
CA GLU A 152 -19.47 -8.26 -4.01
C GLU A 152 -18.83 -9.14 -5.10
N GLU A 153 -17.94 -8.57 -5.91
CA GLU A 153 -17.28 -9.25 -7.04
C GLU A 153 -15.88 -9.75 -6.68
N LEU A 154 -15.39 -9.48 -5.46
CA LEU A 154 -14.05 -9.88 -5.06
C LEU A 154 -13.95 -11.39 -4.83
N PRO A 155 -13.00 -12.08 -5.47
CA PRO A 155 -12.76 -13.51 -5.24
C PRO A 155 -11.95 -13.71 -3.96
N LEU A 156 -12.64 -13.60 -2.81
CA LEU A 156 -12.02 -13.72 -1.50
C LEU A 156 -11.44 -15.13 -1.25
N PRO A 157 -10.32 -15.24 -0.53
CA PRO A 157 -9.82 -16.53 -0.06
C PRO A 157 -10.84 -17.31 0.77
N GLU A 158 -10.66 -18.63 0.87
CA GLU A 158 -11.53 -19.46 1.70
C GLU A 158 -11.54 -18.98 3.16
N GLY A 159 -12.73 -18.83 3.74
CA GLY A 159 -12.91 -18.35 5.11
C GLY A 159 -12.82 -16.83 5.28
N ALA A 160 -12.46 -16.09 4.22
CA ALA A 160 -12.48 -14.65 4.24
C ALA A 160 -13.89 -14.08 4.02
N ASN A 161 -14.17 -12.95 4.66
CA ASN A 161 -15.37 -12.14 4.41
C ASN A 161 -15.00 -10.66 4.45
N LEU A 162 -15.77 -9.84 3.72
CA LEU A 162 -15.66 -8.39 3.81
C LEU A 162 -16.67 -7.85 4.82
N ARG A 163 -16.22 -6.91 5.63
CA ARG A 163 -17.06 -6.12 6.53
C ARG A 163 -16.60 -4.68 6.53
N THR A 164 -17.44 -3.78 7.01
CA THR A 164 -17.10 -2.37 7.16
C THR A 164 -17.02 -1.95 8.61
N ILE A 165 -16.21 -0.93 8.88
CA ILE A 165 -16.19 -0.20 10.15
C ILE A 165 -16.28 1.30 9.89
N GLU A 166 -17.01 2.02 10.73
CA GLU A 166 -17.07 3.48 10.69
C GLU A 166 -16.21 4.07 11.80
N LEU A 167 -15.22 4.88 11.42
CA LEU A 167 -14.30 5.50 12.36
C LEU A 167 -14.93 6.72 13.03
N GLN A 168 -15.05 6.68 14.36
CA GLN A 168 -15.50 7.82 15.16
C GLN A 168 -14.38 8.82 15.46
N GLU A 169 -13.14 8.34 15.43
CA GLU A 169 -11.92 9.10 15.68
C GLU A 169 -10.90 8.80 14.57
N PRO A 170 -9.94 9.70 14.27
CA PRO A 170 -8.88 9.38 13.34
C PRO A 170 -8.12 8.13 13.78
N CYS A 171 -7.84 7.22 12.85
CA CYS A 171 -7.22 5.94 13.13
C CYS A 171 -5.85 5.83 12.43
N ILE A 172 -4.87 5.33 13.17
CA ILE A 172 -3.54 5.00 12.65
C ILE A 172 -3.38 3.48 12.68
N VAL A 173 -2.94 2.93 11.57
CA VAL A 173 -2.63 1.50 11.46
C VAL A 173 -1.17 1.34 11.07
N ALA A 174 -0.36 0.90 12.04
CA ALA A 174 1.00 0.46 11.75
C ALA A 174 0.92 -0.98 11.23
N LEU A 175 1.27 -1.19 9.96
CA LEU A 175 1.28 -2.52 9.38
C LEU A 175 2.43 -3.35 9.96
N PRO A 176 2.27 -4.67 10.12
CA PRO A 176 3.38 -5.55 10.47
C PRO A 176 4.53 -5.45 9.46
N SER A 177 5.76 -5.73 9.88
CA SER A 177 6.91 -5.82 8.96
C SER A 177 7.67 -7.13 9.25
N PRO A 178 7.59 -8.13 8.36
CA PRO A 178 6.85 -8.13 7.08
C PRO A 178 5.33 -8.17 7.28
N THR A 179 4.57 -7.59 6.35
CA THR A 179 3.09 -7.61 6.32
C THR A 179 2.59 -8.68 5.37
N THR A 180 1.50 -9.36 5.71
CA THR A 180 0.77 -10.18 4.75
C THR A 180 -0.10 -9.25 3.92
N THR A 181 0.02 -9.34 2.59
CA THR A 181 -0.77 -8.54 1.66
C THR A 181 -1.55 -9.44 0.72
N PHE A 182 -2.81 -9.09 0.50
CA PHE A 182 -3.63 -9.66 -0.56
C PHE A 182 -3.81 -8.64 -1.67
N PHE A 183 -3.77 -9.09 -2.92
CA PHE A 183 -3.97 -8.29 -4.11
C PHE A 183 -4.93 -8.97 -5.07
N HIS A 184 -5.88 -8.22 -5.63
CA HIS A 184 -6.67 -8.66 -6.78
C HIS A 184 -6.67 -7.55 -7.81
N PHE A 185 -6.48 -7.92 -9.08
CA PHE A 185 -6.56 -6.99 -10.20
C PHE A 185 -7.70 -7.43 -11.11
N SER A 186 -8.62 -6.51 -11.37
CA SER A 186 -9.67 -6.66 -12.37
C SER A 186 -9.59 -5.52 -13.37
N PHE A 187 -9.94 -5.79 -14.62
CA PHE A 187 -10.10 -4.73 -15.63
C PHE A 187 -11.26 -3.79 -15.31
N ASP A 188 -12.29 -4.26 -14.59
CA ASP A 188 -13.51 -3.50 -14.33
C ASP A 188 -13.35 -2.49 -13.19
N TYR A 189 -12.54 -2.82 -12.17
CA TYR A 189 -12.43 -2.02 -10.94
C TYR A 189 -10.99 -1.83 -10.43
N GLY A 190 -9.99 -2.21 -11.22
CA GLY A 190 -8.58 -1.98 -10.93
C GLY A 190 -8.01 -2.85 -9.81
N LEU A 191 -6.97 -2.33 -9.15
CA LEU A 191 -6.23 -3.02 -8.10
C LEU A 191 -6.91 -2.84 -6.74
N ARG A 192 -7.14 -3.96 -6.05
CA ARG A 192 -7.56 -4.02 -4.64
C ARG A 192 -6.43 -4.58 -3.81
N SER A 193 -6.15 -3.99 -2.64
CA SER A 193 -5.13 -4.49 -1.71
C SER A 193 -5.57 -4.44 -0.25
N PHE A 194 -5.43 -5.56 0.45
CA PHE A 194 -5.70 -5.69 1.88
C PHE A 194 -4.43 -6.11 2.64
N GLN A 195 -4.09 -5.43 3.74
CA GLN A 195 -2.80 -5.59 4.42
C GLN A 195 -2.97 -5.81 5.94
N GLY A 196 -2.21 -6.75 6.50
CA GLY A 196 -2.33 -7.12 7.91
C GLY A 196 -1.59 -8.43 8.29
N PRO A 197 -2.03 -9.13 9.36
CA PRO A 197 -3.19 -8.80 10.20
C PRO A 197 -2.96 -7.54 11.05
N VAL A 198 -4.04 -6.80 11.34
CA VAL A 198 -4.03 -5.59 12.16
C VAL A 198 -5.15 -5.60 13.19
N SER A 199 -4.95 -4.87 14.28
CA SER A 199 -6.04 -4.58 15.23
C SER A 199 -6.71 -3.27 14.84
N LEU A 200 -8.04 -3.32 14.71
CA LEU A 200 -8.87 -2.18 14.36
C LEU A 200 -9.86 -1.91 15.51
N PRO A 201 -10.34 -0.66 15.65
CA PRO A 201 -11.29 -0.28 16.69
C PRO A 201 -12.66 -0.97 16.57
#